data_AF-A0A7X2P7A2-F1
#
_entry.id   AF-A0A7X2P7A2-F1
#
_cell.length_a   1.000
_cell.length_b   1.000
_cell.length_c   1.000
_cell.angle_alpha   90.00
_cell.angle_beta   90.00
_cell.angle_gamma   90.00
#
_symmetry.space_group_name_H-M   'P 1'
#
loop_
_entity.id
_entity.type
_entity.pdbx_description
1 polymer ?
#
loop_
_entity_poly.entity_id
_entity_poly.type
_entity_poly.pdbx_seq_one_letter_code
_entity_poly.pdbx_strand_id
1 'polypeptide(L)'
;MGKLVFIMGRSGTGKSHSMKNIPADRLGVINIEGKDLPFGKTAPAFKAETVCTDDPEDIEETMDSMSKDHDIIVIDDFQYLMGHEFMRRVYEKGFDKWNEIAKHTFDTLRHISRLPSNVVVYVMCHTDKDDDGNEKIKTLGKMLDDKIVLEGMSTIVLKSECVDGKYYFFTQNSGQDTVKSPEDMFPSRAIPNDLLYVDNKIRNYWDMNGAKSDSEIQKEDQANTVSEDSVSAPKRTRRSRRQAEEKDVESKVDTQSTDEIMNIPDGEEEEVPFEEKDALLKEDTYFKTADGNYIMKHAGDIAPENAEIITKEEFVKGGSEVAQNTEEAPVRRRRRRG
;
A
#
# COMPACT_ATOMS: atom_id res chain seq x y z
N MET A 1 -18.15 12.12 8.73
CA MET A 1 -16.92 11.55 8.16
C MET A 1 -17.22 10.16 7.68
N GLY A 2 -16.77 9.80 6.49
CA GLY A 2 -16.83 8.43 5.99
C GLY A 2 -16.15 7.46 6.95
N LYS A 3 -16.61 6.21 6.95
CA LYS A 3 -16.10 5.16 7.84
C LYS A 3 -15.10 4.28 7.09
N LEU A 4 -13.87 4.21 7.59
CA LEU A 4 -12.86 3.27 7.13
C LEU A 4 -13.02 1.93 7.86
N VAL A 5 -13.12 0.83 7.13
CA VAL A 5 -13.14 -0.54 7.65
C VAL A 5 -12.09 -1.37 6.93
N PHE A 6 -11.24 -2.07 7.67
CA PHE A 6 -10.29 -3.00 7.05
C PHE A 6 -10.84 -4.41 7.02
N ILE A 7 -10.67 -5.07 5.87
CA ILE A 7 -10.83 -6.51 5.71
C ILE A 7 -9.45 -7.09 5.38
N MET A 8 -8.76 -7.63 6.38
CA MET A 8 -7.43 -8.20 6.20
C MET A 8 -7.50 -9.71 5.99
N GLY A 9 -6.60 -10.28 5.20
CA GLY A 9 -6.47 -11.73 5.09
C GLY A 9 -5.52 -12.18 4.00
N ARG A 10 -5.05 -13.42 4.12
CA ARG A 10 -4.18 -14.04 3.11
C ARG A 10 -4.86 -14.13 1.74
N SER A 11 -4.06 -14.34 0.70
CA SER A 11 -4.61 -14.64 -0.62
C SER A 11 -5.49 -15.89 -0.56
N GLY A 12 -6.60 -15.87 -1.31
CA GLY A 12 -7.54 -16.99 -1.39
C GLY A 12 -8.47 -17.18 -0.18
N THR A 13 -8.49 -16.27 0.80
CA THR A 13 -9.41 -16.37 1.97
C THR A 13 -10.79 -15.76 1.74
N GLY A 14 -11.12 -15.35 0.51
CA GLY A 14 -12.47 -14.91 0.14
C GLY A 14 -12.76 -13.41 0.27
N LYS A 15 -11.75 -12.54 0.48
CA LYS A 15 -11.93 -11.08 0.62
C LYS A 15 -12.86 -10.48 -0.45
N SER A 16 -12.49 -10.58 -1.73
CA SER A 16 -13.30 -10.03 -2.83
C SER A 16 -14.65 -10.72 -2.99
N HIS A 17 -14.72 -12.04 -2.76
CA HIS A 17 -15.96 -12.81 -2.89
C HIS A 17 -17.03 -12.38 -1.86
N SER A 18 -16.63 -11.82 -0.72
CA SER A 18 -17.56 -11.32 0.31
C SER A 18 -18.54 -10.25 -0.16
N MET A 19 -18.23 -9.53 -1.24
CA MET A 19 -19.08 -8.47 -1.79
C MET A 19 -20.31 -8.99 -2.54
N LYS A 20 -20.38 -10.29 -2.86
CA LYS A 20 -21.34 -10.87 -3.82
C LYS A 20 -22.83 -10.59 -3.53
N ASN A 21 -23.17 -10.36 -2.26
CA ASN A 21 -24.54 -10.17 -1.81
C ASN A 21 -24.93 -8.68 -1.78
N ILE A 22 -23.98 -7.76 -1.95
CA ILE A 22 -24.25 -6.33 -1.92
C ILE A 22 -25.03 -5.94 -3.20
N PRO A 23 -26.13 -5.17 -3.08
CA PRO A 23 -26.82 -4.60 -4.23
C PRO A 23 -25.88 -3.72 -5.08
N ALA A 24 -25.89 -3.90 -6.40
CA ALA A 24 -24.96 -3.23 -7.30
C ALA A 24 -25.11 -1.69 -7.31
N ASP A 25 -26.30 -1.18 -7.04
CA ASP A 25 -26.59 0.25 -6.94
C ASP A 25 -26.00 0.89 -5.67
N ARG A 26 -25.69 0.09 -4.65
CA ARG A 26 -25.07 0.55 -3.40
C ARG A 26 -23.54 0.51 -3.41
N LEU A 27 -22.95 -0.20 -4.37
CA LEU A 27 -21.54 -0.58 -4.35
C LEU A 27 -20.75 0.06 -5.50
N GLY A 28 -19.73 0.84 -5.13
CA GLY A 28 -18.60 1.18 -5.99
C GLY A 28 -17.37 0.33 -5.66
N VAL A 29 -16.62 -0.11 -6.67
CA VAL A 29 -15.40 -0.92 -6.51
C VAL A 29 -14.22 -0.23 -7.18
N ILE A 30 -13.17 0.04 -6.40
CA ILE A 30 -11.87 0.48 -6.90
C ILE A 30 -10.97 -0.75 -6.91
N ASN A 31 -10.74 -1.30 -8.09
CA ASN A 31 -9.95 -2.51 -8.30
C ASN A 31 -8.50 -2.13 -8.63
N ILE A 32 -7.61 -2.15 -7.64
CA ILE A 32 -6.24 -1.67 -7.80
C ILE A 32 -5.43 -2.56 -8.73
N GLU A 33 -5.57 -3.88 -8.58
CA GLU A 33 -4.82 -4.82 -9.41
C GLU A 33 -5.39 -4.94 -10.83
N GLY A 34 -6.70 -4.73 -10.99
CA GLY A 34 -7.39 -4.98 -12.25
C GLY A 34 -7.66 -6.46 -12.53
N LYS A 35 -7.61 -7.32 -11.50
CA LYS A 35 -7.98 -8.74 -11.62
C LYS A 35 -9.49 -8.91 -11.80
N ASP A 36 -9.90 -9.92 -12.57
CA ASP A 36 -11.30 -10.30 -12.66
C ASP A 36 -11.87 -10.65 -11.28
N LEU A 37 -13.03 -10.09 -10.96
CA LEU A 37 -13.71 -10.35 -9.70
C LEU A 37 -14.27 -11.79 -9.66
N PRO A 38 -14.22 -12.49 -8.50
CA PRO A 38 -14.48 -13.94 -8.41
C PRO A 38 -15.97 -14.31 -8.37
N PHE A 39 -16.82 -13.62 -9.14
CA PHE A 39 -18.28 -13.76 -9.06
C PHE A 39 -18.88 -14.75 -10.06
N GLY A 40 -18.17 -15.08 -11.15
CA GLY A 40 -18.51 -16.14 -12.11
C GLY A 40 -20.00 -16.46 -12.24
N LYS A 41 -20.37 -17.73 -11.99
CA LYS A 41 -21.78 -18.18 -11.98
C LYS A 41 -22.46 -18.01 -10.62
N THR A 42 -21.72 -17.66 -9.57
CA THR A 42 -22.24 -17.55 -8.20
C THR A 42 -22.93 -16.21 -7.95
N ALA A 43 -22.58 -15.18 -8.72
CA ALA A 43 -23.28 -13.90 -8.78
C ALA A 43 -23.24 -13.34 -10.22
N PRO A 44 -23.92 -13.98 -11.19
CA PRO A 44 -23.88 -13.61 -12.61
C PRO A 44 -24.54 -12.25 -12.90
N ALA A 45 -25.27 -11.71 -11.93
CA ALA A 45 -25.92 -10.40 -11.99
C ALA A 45 -25.10 -9.30 -11.27
N PHE A 46 -23.91 -9.62 -10.74
CA PHE A 46 -23.05 -8.61 -10.12
C PHE A 46 -22.59 -7.62 -11.20
N LYS A 47 -22.96 -6.34 -11.01
CA LYS A 47 -22.72 -5.25 -11.97
C LYS A 47 -22.40 -3.94 -11.22
N ALA A 48 -21.57 -4.03 -10.19
CA ALA A 48 -21.12 -2.85 -9.47
C ALA A 48 -20.30 -1.94 -10.40
N GLU A 49 -20.40 -0.63 -10.22
CA GLU A 49 -19.49 0.31 -10.86
C GLU A 49 -18.06 -0.05 -10.42
N THR A 50 -17.19 -0.37 -11.38
CA THR A 50 -15.82 -0.81 -11.10
C THR A 50 -14.84 0.04 -11.89
N VAL A 51 -13.91 0.68 -11.18
CA VAL A 51 -12.81 1.45 -11.77
C VAL A 51 -11.51 0.73 -11.45
N CYS A 52 -10.64 0.58 -12.45
CA CYS A 52 -9.33 -0.01 -12.30
C CYS A 52 -8.27 1.09 -12.31
N THR A 53 -7.65 1.35 -11.16
CA THR A 53 -6.56 2.32 -11.04
C THR A 53 -5.72 2.02 -9.80
N ASP A 54 -4.42 2.25 -9.91
CA ASP A 54 -3.44 2.17 -8.84
C ASP A 54 -2.71 3.52 -8.63
N ASP A 55 -3.25 4.59 -9.21
CA ASP A 55 -2.79 5.95 -8.99
C ASP A 55 -3.51 6.56 -7.75
N PRO A 56 -2.77 7.07 -6.76
CA PRO A 56 -3.37 7.60 -5.54
C PRO A 56 -4.37 8.75 -5.76
N GLU A 57 -4.09 9.66 -6.70
CA GLU A 57 -4.96 10.82 -6.98
C GLU A 57 -6.25 10.34 -7.67
N ASP A 58 -6.14 9.46 -8.66
CA ASP A 58 -7.30 8.86 -9.32
C ASP A 58 -8.18 8.08 -8.33
N ILE A 59 -7.58 7.37 -7.35
CA ILE A 59 -8.32 6.66 -6.31
C ILE A 59 -9.12 7.65 -5.44
N GLU A 60 -8.52 8.76 -5.04
CA GLU A 60 -9.20 9.80 -4.25
C GLU A 60 -10.37 10.44 -5.03
N GLU A 61 -10.15 10.81 -6.29
CA GLU A 61 -11.18 11.37 -7.16
C GLU A 61 -12.31 10.35 -7.43
N THR A 62 -11.95 9.08 -7.61
CA THR A 62 -12.92 8.00 -7.80
C THR A 62 -13.77 7.79 -6.56
N MET A 63 -13.18 7.80 -5.36
CA MET A 63 -13.94 7.76 -4.11
C MET A 63 -14.92 8.93 -3.99
N ASP A 64 -14.47 10.15 -4.31
CA ASP A 64 -15.33 11.34 -4.28
C ASP A 64 -16.50 11.23 -5.28
N SER A 65 -16.23 10.70 -6.47
CA SER A 65 -17.27 10.46 -7.49
C SER A 65 -18.27 9.40 -7.03
N MET A 66 -17.80 8.21 -6.68
CA MET A 66 -18.64 7.08 -6.25
C MET A 66 -19.46 7.41 -5.02
N SER A 67 -18.94 8.22 -4.09
CA SER A 67 -19.63 8.59 -2.85
C SER A 67 -20.92 9.39 -3.05
N LYS A 68 -21.19 9.87 -4.26
CA LYS A 68 -22.43 10.58 -4.62
C LYS A 68 -23.60 9.62 -4.84
N ASP A 69 -23.32 8.45 -5.40
CA ASP A 69 -24.31 7.48 -5.84
C ASP A 69 -24.27 6.17 -5.03
N HIS A 70 -23.14 5.89 -4.37
CA HIS A 70 -22.89 4.66 -3.60
C HIS A 70 -22.62 4.96 -2.13
N ASP A 71 -23.27 4.20 -1.25
CA ASP A 71 -23.06 4.29 0.20
C ASP A 71 -22.06 3.25 0.72
N ILE A 72 -21.63 2.31 -0.14
CA ILE A 72 -20.57 1.35 0.09
C ILE A 72 -19.52 1.48 -1.01
N ILE A 73 -18.26 1.64 -0.62
CA ILE A 73 -17.12 1.60 -1.55
C ILE A 73 -16.17 0.51 -1.09
N VAL A 74 -15.64 -0.27 -2.03
CA VAL A 74 -14.60 -1.27 -1.76
C VAL A 74 -13.34 -0.89 -2.51
N ILE A 75 -12.19 -0.92 -1.82
CA ILE A 75 -10.87 -0.85 -2.45
C ILE A 75 -10.24 -2.25 -2.39
N ASP A 76 -10.04 -2.88 -3.54
CA ASP A 76 -9.61 -4.28 -3.67
C ASP A 76 -8.47 -4.44 -4.70
N ASP A 77 -7.28 -4.95 -4.39
CA ASP A 77 -6.67 -5.17 -3.08
C ASP A 77 -5.71 -4.00 -2.81
N PHE A 78 -5.92 -3.29 -1.69
CA PHE A 78 -5.22 -2.06 -1.35
C PHE A 78 -3.70 -2.23 -1.24
N GLN A 79 -3.24 -3.45 -0.95
CA GLN A 79 -1.81 -3.73 -0.85
C GLN A 79 -1.03 -3.36 -2.13
N TYR A 80 -1.69 -3.50 -3.29
CA TYR A 80 -1.06 -3.27 -4.58
C TYR A 80 -0.86 -1.78 -4.90
N LEU A 81 -1.47 -0.86 -4.15
CA LEU A 81 -1.15 0.57 -4.24
C LEU A 81 0.34 0.78 -3.94
N MET A 82 0.77 0.29 -2.76
CA MET A 82 2.17 0.31 -2.35
C MET A 82 3.04 -0.54 -3.28
N GLY A 83 2.56 -1.73 -3.62
CA GLY A 83 3.29 -2.69 -4.46
C GLY A 83 3.64 -2.16 -5.83
N HIS A 84 2.65 -1.63 -6.55
CA HIS A 84 2.86 -1.13 -7.90
C HIS A 84 3.75 0.11 -7.92
N GLU A 85 3.55 1.03 -6.97
CA GLU A 85 4.39 2.22 -6.85
C GLU A 85 5.86 1.85 -6.57
N PHE A 86 6.10 0.86 -5.69
CA PHE A 86 7.43 0.32 -5.47
C PHE A 86 8.03 -0.28 -6.75
N MET A 87 7.27 -1.11 -7.46
CA MET A 87 7.74 -1.84 -8.64
C MET A 87 8.05 -0.90 -9.82
N ARG A 88 7.25 0.16 -10.03
CA ARG A 88 7.52 1.19 -11.06
C ARG A 88 8.88 1.86 -10.87
N ARG A 89 9.32 1.99 -9.62
CA ARG A 89 10.55 2.70 -9.23
C ARG A 89 11.56 1.76 -8.58
N VAL A 90 11.58 0.48 -8.94
CA VAL A 90 12.38 -0.54 -8.24
C VAL A 90 13.86 -0.19 -8.12
N TYR A 91 14.43 0.48 -9.13
CA TYR A 91 15.85 0.87 -9.17
C TYR A 91 16.16 2.21 -8.48
N GLU A 92 15.14 2.97 -8.09
CA GLU A 92 15.33 4.23 -7.36
C GLU A 92 15.77 3.91 -5.92
N LYS A 93 16.88 4.54 -5.52
CA LYS A 93 17.54 4.35 -4.23
C LYS A 93 17.27 5.56 -3.33
N GLY A 94 17.31 5.34 -2.02
CA GLY A 94 17.18 6.40 -1.02
C GLY A 94 15.85 6.34 -0.26
N PHE A 95 15.75 7.17 0.78
CA PHE A 95 14.61 7.20 1.68
C PHE A 95 13.38 7.90 1.08
N ASP A 96 13.56 8.82 0.13
CA ASP A 96 12.49 9.63 -0.43
C ASP A 96 11.42 8.79 -1.14
N LYS A 97 11.84 7.79 -1.93
CA LYS A 97 10.92 6.79 -2.51
C LYS A 97 9.99 6.16 -1.48
N TRP A 98 10.53 5.75 -0.33
CA TRP A 98 9.75 5.11 0.73
C TRP A 98 8.83 6.10 1.45
N ASN A 99 9.30 7.34 1.63
CA ASN A 99 8.47 8.44 2.16
C ASN A 99 7.28 8.73 1.25
N GLU A 100 7.47 8.72 -0.07
CA GLU A 100 6.42 8.95 -1.04
C GLU A 100 5.37 7.82 -1.02
N ILE A 101 5.80 6.55 -1.06
CA ILE A 101 4.89 5.40 -0.94
C ILE A 101 4.08 5.47 0.36
N ALA A 102 4.74 5.78 1.48
CA ALA A 102 4.10 5.92 2.78
C ALA A 102 3.10 7.09 2.79
N LYS A 103 3.47 8.22 2.19
CA LYS A 103 2.61 9.41 2.07
C LYS A 103 1.36 9.11 1.23
N HIS A 104 1.51 8.52 0.04
CA HIS A 104 0.37 8.17 -0.80
C HIS A 104 -0.58 7.20 -0.10
N THR A 105 -0.04 6.16 0.54
CA THR A 105 -0.84 5.21 1.32
C THR A 105 -1.62 5.89 2.45
N PHE A 106 -0.95 6.77 3.20
CA PHE A 106 -1.57 7.52 4.29
C PHE A 106 -2.64 8.48 3.80
N ASP A 107 -2.35 9.25 2.75
CA ASP A 107 -3.25 10.26 2.20
C ASP A 107 -4.52 9.62 1.64
N THR A 108 -4.39 8.54 0.87
CA THR A 108 -5.54 7.77 0.35
C THR A 108 -6.44 7.26 1.48
N LEU A 109 -5.87 6.67 2.54
CA LEU A 109 -6.65 6.22 3.70
C LEU A 109 -7.27 7.38 4.49
N ARG A 110 -6.56 8.51 4.61
CA ARG A 110 -7.08 9.70 5.28
C ARG A 110 -8.20 10.36 4.50
N HIS A 111 -8.16 10.29 3.17
CA HIS A 111 -9.18 10.86 2.30
C HIS A 111 -10.57 10.30 2.61
N ILE A 112 -10.67 9.02 2.98
CA ILE A 112 -11.93 8.37 3.39
C ILE A 112 -12.68 9.17 4.47
N SER A 113 -11.97 9.79 5.42
CA SER A 113 -12.60 10.58 6.48
C SER A 113 -13.32 11.84 5.97
N ARG A 114 -12.94 12.34 4.78
CA ARG A 114 -13.53 13.51 4.12
C ARG A 114 -14.83 13.18 3.39
N LEU A 115 -15.06 11.90 3.09
CA LEU A 115 -16.30 11.43 2.45
C LEU A 115 -17.54 11.67 3.34
N PRO A 116 -18.76 11.65 2.75
CA PRO A 116 -20.00 11.80 3.50
C PRO A 116 -20.12 10.80 4.66
N SER A 117 -20.78 11.19 5.75
CA SER A 117 -20.88 10.35 6.97
C SER A 117 -21.63 9.03 6.79
N ASN A 118 -22.40 8.90 5.71
CA ASN A 118 -23.15 7.69 5.39
C ASN A 118 -22.35 6.67 4.56
N VAL A 119 -21.16 7.04 4.10
CA VAL A 119 -20.32 6.19 3.24
C VAL A 119 -19.42 5.32 4.10
N VAL A 120 -19.40 4.03 3.80
CA VAL A 120 -18.47 3.06 4.39
C VAL A 120 -17.51 2.61 3.30
N VAL A 121 -16.22 2.77 3.55
CA VAL A 121 -15.16 2.31 2.65
C VAL A 121 -14.50 1.09 3.27
N TYR A 122 -14.62 -0.05 2.59
CA TYR A 122 -13.97 -1.29 2.95
C TYR A 122 -12.66 -1.42 2.19
N VAL A 123 -11.55 -1.45 2.92
CA VAL A 123 -10.21 -1.57 2.35
C VAL A 123 -9.74 -3.01 2.55
N MET A 124 -9.60 -3.73 1.44
CA MET A 124 -9.17 -5.13 1.46
C MET A 124 -7.65 -5.20 1.42
N CYS A 125 -7.05 -5.82 2.42
CA CYS A 125 -5.60 -5.90 2.56
C CYS A 125 -5.11 -7.34 2.72
N HIS A 126 -3.87 -7.58 2.31
CA HIS A 126 -3.14 -8.76 2.73
C HIS A 126 -2.63 -8.65 4.17
N THR A 127 -2.42 -9.80 4.82
CA THR A 127 -1.78 -9.88 6.13
C THR A 127 -0.32 -10.26 6.01
N ASP A 128 0.50 -9.79 6.94
CA ASP A 128 1.86 -10.26 7.20
C ASP A 128 2.03 -10.57 8.70
N LYS A 129 3.23 -11.03 9.09
CA LYS A 129 3.60 -11.21 10.49
C LYS A 129 4.58 -10.14 10.93
N ASP A 130 4.40 -9.63 12.14
CA ASP A 130 5.41 -8.82 12.80
C ASP A 130 6.56 -9.68 13.38
N ASP A 131 7.57 -9.04 13.96
CA ASP A 131 8.74 -9.69 14.55
C ASP A 131 8.37 -10.64 15.72
N ASP A 132 7.23 -10.39 16.38
CA ASP A 132 6.68 -11.23 17.45
C ASP A 132 5.79 -12.38 16.92
N GLY A 133 5.56 -12.42 15.61
CA GLY A 133 4.77 -13.44 14.92
C GLY A 133 3.26 -13.18 14.90
N ASN A 134 2.80 -12.02 15.33
CA ASN A 134 1.38 -11.62 15.29
C ASN A 134 0.98 -11.21 13.87
N GLU A 135 -0.26 -11.52 13.47
CA GLU A 135 -0.79 -11.13 12.17
C GLU A 135 -1.25 -9.67 12.13
N LYS A 136 -0.73 -8.91 11.18
CA LYS A 136 -1.05 -7.50 10.92
C LYS A 136 -1.34 -7.27 9.44
N ILE A 137 -1.85 -6.11 9.08
CA ILE A 137 -1.92 -5.66 7.69
C ILE A 137 -0.50 -5.61 7.12
N LYS A 138 -0.34 -6.16 5.92
CA LYS A 138 0.93 -6.11 5.21
C LYS A 138 1.24 -4.67 4.80
N THR A 139 2.48 -4.27 4.90
CA THR A 139 2.98 -2.96 4.47
C THR A 139 4.25 -3.16 3.67
N LEU A 140 4.73 -2.12 2.99
CA LEU A 140 6.02 -2.14 2.33
C LEU A 140 6.99 -1.18 3.02
N GLY A 141 8.12 -1.73 3.45
CA GLY A 141 9.17 -0.99 4.13
C GLY A 141 8.88 -0.76 5.61
N LYS A 142 9.92 -0.92 6.45
CA LYS A 142 9.83 -0.73 7.91
C LYS A 142 9.41 0.69 8.30
N MET A 143 9.72 1.67 7.46
CA MET A 143 9.44 3.07 7.75
C MET A 143 7.94 3.38 7.89
N LEU A 144 7.07 2.79 7.06
CA LEU A 144 5.63 3.01 7.19
C LEU A 144 5.14 2.45 8.52
N ASP A 145 5.59 1.26 8.89
CA ASP A 145 5.27 0.59 10.15
C ASP A 145 5.75 1.38 11.37
N ASP A 146 6.95 1.95 11.30
CA ASP A 146 7.54 2.73 12.38
C ASP A 146 6.75 4.01 12.67
N LYS A 147 6.01 4.54 11.69
CA LYS A 147 5.29 5.82 11.81
C LYS A 147 3.79 5.64 12.00
N ILE A 148 3.19 4.66 11.34
CA ILE A 148 1.74 4.50 11.26
C ILE A 148 1.38 3.02 11.39
N VAL A 149 0.59 2.71 12.40
CA VAL A 149 -0.14 1.44 12.47
C VAL A 149 -1.45 1.61 11.70
N LEU A 150 -1.54 1.03 10.50
CA LEU A 150 -2.69 1.21 9.60
C LEU A 150 -4.00 0.81 10.27
N GLU A 151 -4.03 -0.32 10.97
CA GLU A 151 -5.18 -0.78 11.74
C GLU A 151 -5.62 0.25 12.77
N GLY A 152 -4.69 1.02 13.34
CA GLY A 152 -4.95 2.12 14.27
C GLY A 152 -5.79 3.25 13.68
N MET A 153 -5.87 3.37 12.35
CA MET A 153 -6.68 4.37 11.65
C MET A 153 -8.17 4.01 11.58
N SER A 154 -8.53 2.77 11.87
CA SER A 154 -9.92 2.29 11.86
C SER A 154 -10.40 1.85 13.24
N THR A 155 -11.72 1.92 13.46
CA THR A 155 -12.38 1.28 14.60
C THR A 155 -12.69 -0.21 14.33
N ILE A 156 -12.78 -0.62 13.06
CA ILE A 156 -13.11 -2.00 12.66
C ILE A 156 -12.05 -2.57 11.74
N VAL A 157 -11.47 -3.68 12.16
CA VAL A 157 -10.57 -4.53 11.38
C VAL A 157 -11.08 -5.95 11.50
N LEU A 158 -11.56 -6.53 10.41
CA LEU A 158 -12.00 -7.92 10.36
C LEU A 158 -10.97 -8.76 9.63
N LYS A 159 -10.83 -10.04 10.02
CA LYS A 159 -9.93 -10.97 9.34
C LYS A 159 -10.68 -12.03 8.55
N SER A 160 -10.38 -12.15 7.27
CA SER A 160 -10.91 -13.18 6.37
C SER A 160 -10.07 -14.45 6.44
N GLU A 161 -10.70 -15.58 6.76
CA GLU A 161 -10.06 -16.90 6.82
C GLU A 161 -10.90 -17.99 6.13
N CYS A 162 -10.23 -19.04 5.68
CA CYS A 162 -10.86 -20.27 5.18
C CYS A 162 -10.59 -21.40 6.17
N VAL A 163 -11.65 -21.93 6.78
CA VAL A 163 -11.60 -23.05 7.72
C VAL A 163 -12.43 -24.19 7.14
N ASP A 164 -11.80 -25.35 6.91
CA ASP A 164 -12.42 -26.54 6.32
C ASP A 164 -13.23 -26.26 5.04
N GLY A 165 -12.69 -25.39 4.17
CA GLY A 165 -13.30 -25.01 2.89
C GLY A 165 -14.47 -24.02 3.00
N LYS A 166 -14.74 -23.49 4.20
CA LYS A 166 -15.73 -22.44 4.44
C LYS A 166 -15.04 -21.13 4.77
N TYR A 167 -15.61 -20.03 4.29
CA TYR A 167 -15.05 -18.70 4.44
C TYR A 167 -15.75 -17.92 5.55
N TYR A 168 -14.96 -17.32 6.43
CA TYR A 168 -15.43 -16.58 7.60
C TYR A 168 -14.75 -15.22 7.70
N PHE A 169 -15.43 -14.29 8.38
CA PHE A 169 -14.79 -13.14 8.99
C PHE A 169 -14.66 -13.36 10.50
N PHE A 170 -13.46 -13.20 11.02
CA PHE A 170 -13.19 -13.06 12.44
C PHE A 170 -13.35 -11.61 12.86
N THR A 171 -14.12 -11.41 13.94
CA THR A 171 -14.61 -10.11 14.39
C THR A 171 -13.89 -9.61 15.64
N GLN A 172 -13.23 -10.50 16.37
CA GLN A 172 -12.55 -10.22 17.62
C GLN A 172 -11.09 -10.63 17.57
N ASN A 173 -10.26 -9.89 18.31
CA ASN A 173 -8.83 -10.14 18.45
C ASN A 173 -8.58 -11.57 18.95
N SER A 174 -7.66 -12.30 18.30
CA SER A 174 -7.30 -13.67 18.73
C SER A 174 -6.25 -13.73 19.84
N GLY A 175 -5.71 -12.59 20.25
CA GLY A 175 -4.52 -12.43 21.07
C GLY A 175 -3.22 -12.47 20.27
N GLN A 176 -3.29 -12.72 18.96
CA GLN A 176 -2.14 -12.88 18.04
C GLN A 176 -2.39 -12.19 16.70
N ASP A 177 -3.36 -11.28 16.62
CA ASP A 177 -3.66 -10.48 15.45
C ASP A 177 -4.15 -9.08 15.85
N THR A 178 -4.40 -8.23 14.86
CA THR A 178 -4.88 -6.85 15.04
C THR A 178 -6.39 -6.69 14.83
N VAL A 179 -7.15 -7.80 14.79
CA VAL A 179 -8.60 -7.80 14.60
C VAL A 179 -9.28 -7.02 15.71
N LYS A 180 -10.26 -6.20 15.35
CA LYS A 180 -11.06 -5.43 16.30
C LYS A 180 -12.42 -5.04 15.73
N SER A 181 -13.41 -5.00 16.60
CA SER A 181 -14.71 -4.36 16.38
C SER A 181 -15.22 -3.85 17.72
N PRO A 182 -16.20 -2.93 17.75
CA PRO A 182 -16.89 -2.58 18.98
C PRO A 182 -17.46 -3.80 19.70
N GLU A 183 -17.48 -3.72 21.02
CA GLU A 183 -18.18 -4.69 21.86
C GLU A 183 -19.66 -4.75 21.46
N ASP A 184 -20.24 -5.95 21.51
CA ASP A 184 -21.62 -6.25 21.13
C ASP A 184 -22.01 -5.99 19.66
N MET A 185 -21.07 -5.58 18.80
CA MET A 185 -21.40 -5.37 17.38
C MET A 185 -21.71 -6.67 16.65
N PHE A 186 -21.07 -7.80 16.96
CA PHE A 186 -21.27 -9.06 16.24
C PHE A 186 -21.69 -10.18 17.21
N PRO A 187 -22.54 -11.13 16.79
CA PRO A 187 -23.10 -12.14 17.68
C PRO A 187 -22.09 -13.23 18.08
N SER A 188 -21.00 -13.36 17.34
CA SER A 188 -19.98 -14.38 17.56
C SER A 188 -18.61 -13.91 17.06
N ARG A 189 -17.55 -14.58 17.55
CA ARG A 189 -16.15 -14.33 17.16
C ARG A 189 -15.88 -14.56 15.67
N ALA A 190 -16.64 -15.45 15.04
CA ALA A 190 -16.64 -15.65 13.60
C ALA A 190 -18.05 -15.44 13.05
N ILE A 191 -18.14 -14.92 11.84
CA ILE A 191 -19.38 -14.74 11.08
C ILE A 191 -19.14 -15.20 9.63
N PRO A 192 -20.18 -15.48 8.84
CA PRO A 192 -20.03 -15.75 7.41
C PRO A 192 -19.28 -14.62 6.69
N ASN A 193 -18.51 -14.99 5.68
CA ASN A 193 -17.82 -14.05 4.79
C ASN A 193 -18.85 -13.34 3.87
N ASP A 194 -19.58 -12.38 4.45
CA ASP A 194 -20.62 -11.59 3.79
C ASP A 194 -20.51 -10.12 4.21
N LEU A 195 -20.06 -9.28 3.27
CA LEU A 195 -19.81 -7.88 3.54
C LEU A 195 -21.10 -7.06 3.66
N LEU A 196 -22.21 -7.53 3.07
CA LEU A 196 -23.51 -6.87 3.24
C LEU A 196 -24.01 -7.01 4.69
N TYR A 197 -23.80 -8.17 5.31
CA TYR A 197 -24.15 -8.37 6.71
C TYR A 197 -23.29 -7.48 7.61
N VAL A 198 -21.98 -7.39 7.36
CA VAL A 198 -21.08 -6.45 8.07
C VAL A 198 -21.58 -5.01 7.95
N ASP A 199 -21.97 -4.55 6.75
CA ASP A 199 -22.51 -3.22 6.53
C ASP A 199 -23.81 -2.97 7.32
N ASN A 200 -24.73 -3.93 7.34
CA ASN A 200 -25.97 -3.80 8.12
C ASN A 200 -25.68 -3.62 9.61
N LYS A 201 -24.71 -4.37 10.15
CA LYS A 201 -24.29 -4.27 11.57
C LYS A 201 -23.64 -2.92 11.87
N ILE A 202 -22.77 -2.44 11.00
CA ILE A 202 -22.14 -1.12 11.09
C ILE A 202 -23.19 0.00 11.09
N ARG A 203 -24.14 -0.06 10.15
CA ARG A 203 -25.18 0.97 10.02
C ARG A 203 -26.10 0.98 11.23
N ASN A 204 -26.54 -0.19 11.70
CA ASN A 204 -27.38 -0.29 12.89
C ASN A 204 -26.65 0.20 14.15
N TYR A 205 -25.40 -0.22 14.37
CA TYR A 205 -24.64 0.15 15.58
C TYR A 205 -24.43 1.67 15.72
N TRP A 206 -24.32 2.39 14.61
CA TRP A 206 -24.09 3.85 14.59
C TRP A 206 -25.26 4.67 14.07
N ASP A 207 -26.47 4.11 14.02
CA ASP A 207 -27.69 4.79 13.54
C ASP A 207 -27.50 5.50 12.20
N MET A 208 -26.81 4.85 11.26
CA MET A 208 -26.55 5.40 9.93
C MET A 208 -27.81 5.38 9.05
N ASN A 209 -27.82 6.19 7.99
CA ASN A 209 -28.93 6.15 7.03
C ASN A 209 -28.97 4.77 6.33
N GLY A 210 -30.19 4.28 6.11
CA GLY A 210 -30.43 2.93 5.60
C GLY A 210 -30.22 1.80 6.61
N ALA A 211 -30.00 2.12 7.90
CA ALA A 211 -29.89 1.10 8.94
C ALA A 211 -31.17 0.27 9.06
N LYS A 212 -30.98 -1.05 9.20
CA LYS A 212 -32.04 -1.97 9.61
C LYS A 212 -32.38 -1.76 11.08
N SER A 213 -33.62 -2.04 11.44
CA SER A 213 -34.06 -2.00 12.83
C SER A 213 -33.40 -3.11 13.66
N ASP A 214 -33.33 -2.93 14.97
CA ASP A 214 -32.78 -3.93 15.89
C ASP A 214 -33.47 -5.30 15.77
N SER A 215 -34.78 -5.30 15.48
CA SER A 215 -35.55 -6.54 15.26
C SER A 215 -35.12 -7.27 13.99
N GLU A 216 -34.79 -6.53 12.92
CA GLU A 216 -34.27 -7.11 11.68
C GLU A 216 -32.85 -7.62 11.88
N ILE A 217 -32.00 -6.85 12.56
CA ILE A 217 -30.63 -7.25 12.89
C ILE A 217 -30.59 -8.48 13.78
N GLN A 218 -31.45 -8.59 14.79
CA GLN A 218 -31.54 -9.79 15.64
C GLN A 218 -31.88 -11.06 14.83
N LYS A 219 -32.70 -10.94 13.78
CA LYS A 219 -33.01 -12.06 12.89
C LYS A 219 -31.80 -12.43 12.03
N GLU A 220 -31.08 -11.44 11.52
CA GLU A 220 -29.83 -11.67 10.78
C GLU A 220 -28.76 -12.30 11.66
N ASP A 221 -28.63 -11.86 12.91
CA ASP A 221 -27.70 -12.41 13.88
C ASP A 221 -27.96 -13.90 14.13
N GLN A 222 -29.23 -14.30 14.28
CA GLN A 222 -29.59 -15.72 14.43
C GLN A 222 -29.16 -16.57 13.23
N ALA A 223 -29.22 -16.02 12.01
CA ALA A 223 -28.80 -16.72 10.79
C ALA A 223 -27.28 -16.73 10.58
N ASN A 224 -26.58 -15.73 11.11
CA ASN A 224 -25.13 -15.52 10.91
C ASN A 224 -24.28 -15.86 12.13
N THR A 225 -24.88 -16.32 13.23
CA THR A 225 -24.13 -16.81 14.39
C THR A 225 -23.39 -18.09 14.03
N VAL A 226 -22.07 -18.11 14.24
CA VAL A 226 -21.22 -19.27 14.00
C VAL A 226 -20.73 -19.81 15.34
N SER A 227 -20.95 -21.10 15.59
CA SER A 227 -20.46 -21.77 16.80
C SER A 227 -18.93 -21.85 16.81
N GLU A 228 -18.29 -21.58 17.95
CA GLU A 228 -16.82 -21.61 18.07
C GLU A 228 -16.20 -22.95 17.64
N ASP A 229 -16.87 -24.07 17.92
CA ASP A 229 -16.39 -25.40 17.53
C ASP A 229 -16.16 -25.53 16.01
N SER A 230 -16.95 -24.83 15.20
CA SER A 230 -16.89 -24.90 13.72
C SER A 230 -15.73 -24.12 13.10
N VAL A 231 -15.09 -23.24 13.88
CA VAL A 231 -13.97 -22.40 13.44
C VAL A 231 -12.69 -22.67 14.24
N SER A 232 -12.72 -23.70 15.09
CA SER A 232 -11.55 -24.17 15.82
C SER A 232 -10.68 -25.07 14.94
N ALA A 233 -9.36 -24.88 14.97
CA ALA A 233 -8.44 -25.79 14.31
C ALA A 233 -8.62 -27.22 14.88
N PRO A 234 -8.65 -28.26 14.05
CA PRO A 234 -8.84 -29.63 14.52
C PRO A 234 -7.77 -29.97 15.57
N LYS A 235 -8.19 -30.51 16.72
CA LYS A 235 -7.30 -30.92 17.82
C LYS A 235 -6.26 -31.91 17.28
N ARG A 236 -5.07 -31.40 16.94
CA ARG A 236 -3.94 -32.20 16.47
C ARG A 236 -3.56 -33.20 17.57
N THR A 237 -3.64 -34.49 17.25
CA THR A 237 -3.16 -35.56 18.14
C THR A 237 -1.65 -35.43 18.32
N ARG A 238 -1.10 -35.84 19.48
CA ARG A 238 0.36 -35.79 19.78
C ARG A 238 1.25 -36.34 18.67
N ARG A 239 0.75 -37.30 17.88
CA ARG A 239 1.47 -37.91 16.75
C ARG A 239 1.52 -36.99 15.53
N SER A 240 0.44 -36.26 15.25
CA SER A 240 0.41 -35.23 14.19
C SER A 240 1.22 -33.99 14.55
N ARG A 241 1.38 -33.67 15.84
CA ARG A 241 2.23 -32.56 16.31
C ARG A 241 3.71 -32.83 16.05
N ARG A 242 4.20 -34.05 16.32
CA ARG A 242 5.58 -34.45 15.99
C ARG A 242 5.87 -34.47 14.49
N GLN A 243 4.93 -34.95 13.68
CA GLN A 243 5.09 -34.92 12.21
C GLN A 243 4.97 -33.52 11.62
N ALA A 244 4.20 -32.63 12.24
CA ALA A 244 4.18 -31.22 11.86
C ALA A 244 5.45 -30.49 12.32
N GLU A 245 5.98 -30.78 13.51
CA GLU A 245 7.28 -30.24 13.97
C GLU A 245 8.44 -30.74 13.09
N GLU A 246 8.42 -32.00 12.64
CA GLU A 246 9.41 -32.52 11.67
C GLU A 246 9.24 -31.90 10.27
N LYS A 247 8.00 -31.69 9.81
CA LYS A 247 7.73 -31.01 8.54
C LYS A 247 7.97 -29.50 8.57
N ASP A 248 7.73 -28.84 9.69
CA ASP A 248 8.00 -27.41 9.90
C ASP A 248 9.51 -27.14 10.01
N VAL A 249 10.31 -28.14 10.39
CA VAL A 249 11.78 -28.09 10.28
C VAL A 249 12.23 -28.25 8.82
N GLU A 250 11.54 -29.09 8.04
CA GLU A 250 11.87 -29.33 6.62
C GLU A 250 11.34 -28.21 5.68
N SER A 251 10.22 -27.57 6.00
CA SER A 251 9.62 -26.47 5.22
C SER A 251 10.12 -25.08 5.60
N LYS A 252 10.94 -24.97 6.65
CA LYS A 252 11.66 -23.72 7.00
C LYS A 252 12.82 -23.40 6.05
N VAL A 253 13.03 -24.21 5.01
CA VAL A 253 14.12 -24.03 4.05
C VAL A 253 13.71 -23.20 2.82
N ASP A 254 12.44 -22.80 2.62
CA ASP A 254 12.09 -22.07 1.38
C ASP A 254 10.93 -21.06 1.51
N THR A 255 11.06 -20.15 2.48
CA THR A 255 10.48 -18.80 2.35
C THR A 255 11.54 -17.84 2.84
N GLN A 256 12.45 -17.45 1.95
CA GLN A 256 13.26 -16.25 2.18
C GLN A 256 12.28 -15.10 2.42
N SER A 257 12.39 -14.47 3.58
CA SER A 257 11.78 -13.16 3.79
C SER A 257 12.29 -12.24 2.69
N THR A 258 11.44 -11.33 2.22
CA THR A 258 11.86 -10.25 1.30
C THR A 258 12.95 -9.34 1.90
N ASP A 259 13.35 -9.57 3.15
CA ASP A 259 14.47 -8.92 3.82
C ASP A 259 15.84 -9.46 3.36
N GLU A 260 15.95 -10.69 2.83
CA GLU A 260 17.24 -11.22 2.37
C GLU A 260 17.72 -10.62 1.02
N ILE A 261 16.86 -9.88 0.32
CA ILE A 261 17.28 -9.07 -0.85
C ILE A 261 17.90 -7.74 -0.41
N MET A 262 17.80 -7.36 0.88
CA MET A 262 18.26 -6.07 1.40
C MET A 262 19.34 -6.19 2.49
N ASN A 263 20.29 -7.11 2.30
CA ASN A 263 21.53 -7.08 3.05
C ASN A 263 22.71 -6.98 2.06
N ILE A 264 23.13 -5.75 1.76
CA ILE A 264 24.46 -5.51 1.18
C ILE A 264 25.43 -5.66 2.35
N PRO A 265 26.28 -6.71 2.39
CA PRO A 265 27.33 -6.77 3.38
C PRO A 265 28.35 -5.68 3.05
N ASP A 266 28.74 -4.87 4.04
CA ASP A 266 30.02 -4.15 3.99
C ASP A 266 31.12 -5.23 3.97
N GLY A 267 31.60 -5.56 2.77
CA GLY A 267 32.55 -6.62 2.50
C GLY A 267 33.66 -6.14 1.59
N GLU A 268 34.89 -6.37 2.05
CA GLU A 268 36.18 -6.02 1.46
C GLU A 268 36.30 -6.38 -0.03
N GLU A 269 37.06 -5.54 -0.73
CA GLU A 269 37.34 -5.60 -2.18
C GLU A 269 37.95 -6.96 -2.58
N GLU A 270 37.18 -7.78 -3.29
CA GLU A 270 37.73 -8.78 -4.23
C GLU A 270 37.34 -8.39 -5.66
N GLU A 271 38.35 -7.99 -6.43
CA GLU A 271 38.24 -7.54 -7.81
C GLU A 271 37.87 -8.70 -8.76
N VAL A 272 36.85 -8.48 -9.59
CA VAL A 272 36.64 -9.24 -10.84
C VAL A 272 36.41 -8.24 -11.98
N PRO A 273 37.08 -8.38 -13.14
CA PRO A 273 37.37 -7.26 -14.03
C PRO A 273 36.18 -6.93 -14.93
N PHE A 274 35.73 -5.67 -14.87
CA PHE A 274 34.74 -5.10 -15.77
C PHE A 274 35.40 -3.94 -16.54
N GLU A 275 35.23 -3.91 -17.86
CA GLU A 275 35.93 -3.00 -18.76
C GLU A 275 35.72 -1.51 -18.40
N GLU A 276 36.84 -0.82 -18.12
CA GLU A 276 36.92 0.60 -17.81
C GLU A 276 36.46 1.49 -18.98
N LYS A 277 35.37 2.23 -18.77
CA LYS A 277 35.19 3.58 -19.32
C LYS A 277 34.28 4.36 -18.38
N ASP A 278 34.86 4.92 -17.32
CA ASP A 278 34.49 6.19 -16.68
C ASP A 278 35.20 6.28 -15.33
N ALA A 279 36.42 6.81 -15.32
CA ALA A 279 37.20 6.99 -14.11
C ALA A 279 36.62 8.13 -13.26
N LEU A 280 36.26 7.82 -12.01
CA LEU A 280 35.87 8.81 -11.00
C LEU A 280 37.08 9.68 -10.63
N LEU A 281 36.86 10.97 -10.41
CA LEU A 281 37.90 11.92 -10.04
C LEU A 281 38.40 11.65 -8.62
N LYS A 282 39.72 11.50 -8.45
CA LYS A 282 40.34 11.24 -7.14
C LYS A 282 40.45 12.51 -6.27
N GLU A 283 40.39 13.68 -6.88
CA GLU A 283 40.51 14.98 -6.25
C GLU A 283 39.71 16.04 -7.00
N ASP A 284 39.42 17.16 -6.34
CA ASP A 284 38.70 18.29 -6.92
C ASP A 284 39.44 18.81 -8.17
N THR A 285 38.80 18.71 -9.32
CA THR A 285 39.42 19.01 -10.62
C THR A 285 38.60 20.06 -11.36
N TYR A 286 39.29 21.02 -11.98
CA TYR A 286 38.69 22.11 -12.75
C TYR A 286 38.72 21.76 -14.24
N PHE A 287 37.61 22.02 -14.93
CA PHE A 287 37.40 21.68 -16.34
C PHE A 287 36.98 22.90 -17.15
N LYS A 288 37.44 22.94 -18.41
CA LYS A 288 36.92 23.82 -19.46
C LYS A 288 36.22 22.97 -20.52
N THR A 289 34.92 23.16 -20.68
CA THR A 289 34.12 22.47 -21.69
C THR A 289 34.38 23.04 -23.09
N ALA A 290 34.13 22.24 -24.13
CA ALA A 290 34.26 22.68 -25.52
C ALA A 290 33.40 23.91 -25.87
N ASP A 291 32.30 24.13 -25.14
CA ASP A 291 31.41 25.29 -25.25
C ASP A 291 31.96 26.56 -24.58
N GLY A 292 33.16 26.51 -23.99
CA GLY A 292 33.81 27.65 -23.33
C GLY A 292 33.39 27.89 -21.88
N ASN A 293 32.60 26.99 -21.28
CA ASN A 293 32.20 27.08 -19.87
C ASN A 293 33.23 26.42 -18.95
N TYR A 294 33.38 27.01 -17.76
CA TYR A 294 34.30 26.58 -16.71
C TYR A 294 33.51 25.86 -15.59
N ILE A 295 33.85 24.59 -15.31
CA ILE A 295 33.15 23.73 -14.33
C ILE A 295 34.15 23.18 -13.32
N MET A 296 33.82 23.18 -12.03
CA MET A 296 34.58 22.47 -10.98
C MET A 296 33.81 21.22 -10.58
N LYS A 297 34.48 20.06 -10.55
CA LYS A 297 33.91 18.78 -10.09
C LYS A 297 34.68 18.28 -8.87
N HIS A 298 33.96 17.66 -7.95
CA HIS A 298 34.52 17.20 -6.69
C HIS A 298 35.11 15.80 -6.81
N ALA A 299 35.97 15.43 -5.85
CA ALA A 299 36.42 14.06 -5.69
C ALA A 299 35.20 13.10 -5.58
N GLY A 300 35.17 12.06 -6.41
CA GLY A 300 34.05 11.12 -6.52
C GLY A 300 33.04 11.46 -7.62
N ASP A 301 33.19 12.58 -8.33
CA ASP A 301 32.40 12.88 -9.51
C ASP A 301 33.00 12.27 -10.79
N ILE A 302 32.14 11.97 -11.77
CA ILE A 302 32.56 11.54 -13.11
C ILE A 302 33.04 12.77 -13.90
N ALA A 303 34.19 12.64 -14.58
CA ALA A 303 34.74 13.68 -15.42
C ALA A 303 33.79 13.99 -16.60
N PRO A 304 33.47 15.27 -16.89
CA PRO A 304 32.59 15.61 -18.00
C PRO A 304 33.22 15.22 -19.35
N GLU A 305 32.45 14.54 -20.20
CA GLU A 305 32.88 14.13 -21.54
C GLU A 305 33.32 15.35 -22.37
N ASN A 306 34.49 15.25 -23.01
CA ASN A 306 35.07 16.26 -23.90
C ASN A 306 35.45 17.60 -23.22
N ALA A 307 35.79 17.60 -21.93
CA ALA A 307 36.29 18.79 -21.24
C ALA A 307 37.81 18.71 -20.96
N GLU A 308 38.52 19.83 -21.13
CA GLU A 308 39.94 19.96 -20.84
C GLU A 308 40.17 20.26 -19.35
N ILE A 309 41.11 19.56 -18.70
CA ILE A 309 41.50 19.85 -17.32
C ILE A 309 42.33 21.14 -17.30
N ILE A 310 41.95 22.07 -16.44
CA ILE A 310 42.61 23.37 -16.28
C ILE A 310 43.06 23.59 -14.84
N THR A 311 43.95 24.56 -14.63
CA THR A 311 44.37 24.95 -13.28
C THR A 311 43.33 25.82 -12.59
N LYS A 312 43.37 25.86 -11.25
CA LYS A 312 42.51 26.75 -10.44
C LYS A 312 42.66 28.22 -10.81
N GLU A 313 43.86 28.64 -11.20
CA GLU A 313 44.16 30.02 -11.61
C GLU A 313 43.50 30.36 -12.97
N GLU A 314 43.50 29.40 -13.90
CA GLU A 314 42.81 29.53 -15.19
C GLU A 314 41.28 29.49 -15.06
N PHE A 315 40.75 28.70 -14.11
CA PHE A 315 39.33 28.67 -13.78
C PHE A 315 38.84 30.02 -13.24
N VAL A 316 39.60 30.63 -12.32
CA VAL A 316 39.26 31.94 -11.75
C VAL A 316 39.37 33.05 -12.81
N LYS A 317 40.41 33.03 -13.65
CA LYS A 317 40.59 34.00 -14.74
C LYS A 317 39.50 33.89 -15.81
N GLY A 318 39.18 32.66 -16.23
CA GLY A 318 38.12 32.37 -17.20
C GLY A 318 36.73 32.75 -16.71
N GLY A 319 36.41 32.45 -15.44
CA GLY A 319 35.16 32.89 -14.82
C GLY A 319 35.02 34.41 -14.77
N SER A 320 36.13 35.14 -14.55
CA SER A 320 36.13 36.61 -14.55
C SER A 320 35.97 37.24 -15.95
N GLU A 321 36.49 36.61 -17.01
CA GLU A 321 36.31 37.06 -18.40
C GLU A 321 34.87 36.81 -18.91
N VAL A 322 34.25 35.69 -18.52
CA VAL A 322 32.83 35.40 -18.84
C VAL A 322 31.90 36.41 -18.16
N ALA A 323 32.19 36.77 -16.89
CA ALA A 323 31.42 37.77 -16.16
C ALA A 323 31.54 39.19 -16.76
N GLN A 324 32.71 39.56 -17.29
CA GLN A 324 32.92 40.86 -17.94
C GLN A 324 32.25 40.97 -19.32
N ASN A 325 32.16 39.88 -20.09
CA ASN A 325 31.45 39.86 -21.38
C ASN A 325 29.91 39.93 -21.24
N THR A 326 29.36 39.64 -20.07
CA THR A 326 27.92 39.81 -19.79
C THR A 326 27.51 41.23 -19.39
N GLU A 327 28.44 42.17 -19.21
CA GLU A 327 28.15 43.56 -18.80
C GLU A 327 28.00 44.57 -19.96
N GLU A 328 27.92 44.15 -21.23
CA GLU A 328 27.57 45.06 -22.34
C GLU A 328 26.05 45.33 -22.45
N ALA A 329 25.64 46.36 -21.71
CA ALA A 329 24.56 47.34 -21.93
C ALA A 329 23.10 46.88 -22.25
N PRO A 330 22.10 47.27 -21.42
CA PRO A 330 20.68 47.07 -21.77
C PRO A 330 20.22 48.05 -22.86
N VAL A 331 19.75 47.50 -23.99
CA VAL A 331 19.11 48.24 -25.09
C VAL A 331 17.83 48.92 -24.58
N ARG A 332 17.84 50.26 -24.55
CA ARG A 332 16.65 51.11 -24.29
C ARG A 332 15.57 50.85 -25.35
N ARG A 333 14.47 50.19 -24.98
CA ARG A 333 13.25 50.12 -25.79
C ARG A 333 12.60 51.51 -25.92
N ARG A 334 12.64 52.09 -27.14
CA ARG A 334 11.82 53.26 -27.51
C ARG A 334 10.34 52.85 -27.57
N ARG A 335 9.50 53.54 -26.79
CA ARG A 335 8.04 53.59 -27.00
C ARG A 335 7.76 54.20 -28.39
N ARG A 336 7.10 53.46 -29.27
CA ARG A 336 6.43 54.03 -30.45
C ARG A 336 4.95 54.25 -30.08
N ARG A 337 4.56 55.53 -30.03
CA ARG A 337 3.19 55.96 -30.26
C ARG A 337 2.85 55.74 -31.74
N GLY A 338 1.65 55.25 -32.00
CA GLY A 338 1.04 55.05 -33.30
C GLY A 338 -0.32 54.44 -33.06
#